data_AF-A0A060ZB94-F1
#
_entry.id   AF-A0A060ZB94-F1
#
_cell.length_a   1.000
_cell.length_b   1.000
_cell.length_c   1.000
_cell.angle_alpha   90.00
_cell.angle_beta   90.00
_cell.angle_gamma   90.00
#
_symmetry.space_group_name_H-M   'P 1'
#
loop_
_entity.id
_entity.type
_entity.pdbx_description
1 polymer ?
#
loop_
_entity_poly.entity_id
_entity_poly.type
_entity_poly.pdbx_seq_one_letter_code
_entity_poly.pdbx_strand_id
1 'polypeptide(L)'
;MHFSQRPRAADMDLEWRQGRTARVVLQDEDITTKIEGDWKRLNTLMHYQVSDRCVVALVPKQMSSSASFPRSISRYDVPFRSNPTSPDSPHSRVPMLTPDMESGVKVWHLVKNHDHGDQKEGERGSKMVSEIYLTRLLATKGTLQKFVDDLFETLFSTVCWGSALPLAIKYMFDFLDEQADKHGIHDMDVRHTWKSNCLPLRFWVNVIKNPQFVFDIHKSSITDACLSVVAQTFMDSCSTSEHRLGKDSPSTKLLYAKDIPHYKSWVER
;
A
#
# COMPACT_ATOMS: atom_id res chain seq x y z
N MET A 1 -7.34 20.39 0.95
CA MET A 1 -7.09 20.04 2.37
C MET A 1 -6.14 18.85 2.41
N HIS A 2 -5.04 18.98 3.14
CA HIS A 2 -4.06 17.89 3.30
C HIS A 2 -4.66 16.71 4.09
N PHE A 3 -4.07 15.52 4.02
CA PHE A 3 -4.65 14.34 4.67
C PHE A 3 -4.72 14.50 6.20
N SER A 4 -3.63 14.94 6.85
CA SER A 4 -3.56 15.14 8.30
C SER A 4 -4.59 16.12 8.88
N GLN A 5 -5.13 17.01 8.05
CA GLN A 5 -6.10 18.03 8.46
C GLN A 5 -7.55 17.54 8.37
N ARG A 6 -7.80 16.40 7.72
CA ARG A 6 -9.16 15.86 7.54
C ARG A 6 -9.63 15.14 8.81
N PRO A 7 -10.94 15.16 9.12
CA PRO A 7 -11.51 14.29 10.15
C PRO A 7 -11.20 12.82 9.84
N ARG A 8 -10.93 12.02 10.87
CA ARG A 8 -10.70 10.58 10.69
C ARG A 8 -12.04 9.90 10.40
N ALA A 9 -12.01 8.88 9.52
CA ALA A 9 -13.21 8.10 9.21
C ALA A 9 -13.84 7.48 10.47
N ALA A 10 -13.02 7.07 11.44
CA ALA A 10 -13.50 6.49 12.70
C ALA A 10 -14.33 7.46 13.56
N ASP A 11 -14.14 8.79 13.38
CA ASP A 11 -14.82 9.85 14.14
C ASP A 11 -16.08 10.38 13.43
N MET A 12 -16.42 9.82 12.26
CA MET A 12 -17.55 10.25 11.43
C MET A 12 -18.52 9.10 11.18
N ASP A 13 -19.80 9.41 11.12
CA ASP A 13 -20.87 8.52 10.68
C ASP A 13 -21.30 8.88 9.25
N LEU A 14 -21.61 7.85 8.45
CA LEU A 14 -22.19 8.01 7.13
C LEU A 14 -23.72 7.99 7.24
N GLU A 15 -24.37 9.13 7.07
CA GLU A 15 -25.82 9.27 7.13
C GLU A 15 -26.42 9.26 5.72
N TRP A 16 -27.25 8.26 5.42
CA TRP A 16 -28.09 8.24 4.22
C TRP A 16 -29.41 8.98 4.47
N ARG A 17 -29.70 9.99 3.63
CA ARG A 17 -30.89 10.84 3.74
C ARG A 17 -31.95 10.44 2.72
N GLN A 18 -33.02 9.82 3.19
CA GLN A 18 -34.16 9.41 2.39
C GLN A 18 -35.26 10.49 2.46
N GLY A 19 -35.30 11.37 1.46
CA GLY A 19 -36.26 12.48 1.43
C GLY A 19 -35.98 13.55 2.49
N ARG A 20 -37.04 14.19 3.01
CA ARG A 20 -36.90 15.36 3.92
C ARG A 20 -36.65 14.99 5.38
N THR A 21 -37.03 13.80 5.82
CA THR A 21 -37.08 13.45 7.26
C THR A 21 -36.42 12.13 7.62
N ALA A 22 -36.39 11.14 6.73
CA ALA A 22 -35.78 9.85 7.06
C ALA A 22 -34.26 9.92 6.91
N ARG A 23 -33.56 9.54 7.97
CA ARG A 23 -32.10 9.50 8.06
C ARG A 23 -31.70 8.16 8.64
N VAL A 24 -30.76 7.49 7.98
CA VAL A 24 -30.25 6.18 8.41
C VAL A 24 -28.74 6.27 8.48
N VAL A 25 -28.17 5.99 9.63
CA VAL A 25 -26.71 5.88 9.78
C VAL A 25 -26.29 4.51 9.26
N LEU A 26 -25.35 4.48 8.33
CA LEU A 26 -24.79 3.28 7.75
C LEU A 26 -23.49 2.96 8.47
N GLN A 27 -23.38 1.74 8.98
CA GLN A 27 -22.20 1.26 9.69
C GLN A 27 -21.69 -0.04 9.06
N ASP A 28 -20.41 -0.34 9.25
CA ASP A 28 -19.80 -1.60 8.80
C ASP A 28 -20.44 -2.81 9.49
N GLU A 29 -20.84 -2.64 10.75
CA GLU A 29 -21.59 -3.60 11.54
C GLU A 29 -22.73 -2.90 12.32
N ASP A 30 -23.93 -3.45 12.27
CA ASP A 30 -25.10 -2.99 13.01
C ASP A 30 -26.09 -4.15 13.26
N ILE A 31 -27.27 -3.85 13.81
CA ILE A 31 -28.31 -4.87 14.08
C ILE A 31 -28.84 -5.56 12.81
N THR A 32 -28.58 -4.99 11.62
CA THR A 32 -29.02 -5.55 10.35
C THR A 32 -27.95 -6.45 9.72
N THR A 33 -26.75 -6.51 10.30
CA THR A 33 -25.63 -7.28 9.77
C THR A 33 -25.97 -8.76 9.62
N LYS A 34 -25.67 -9.29 8.43
CA LYS A 34 -25.93 -10.69 8.11
C LYS A 34 -24.89 -11.59 8.78
N ILE A 35 -25.39 -12.51 9.60
CA ILE A 35 -24.62 -13.56 10.26
C ILE A 35 -25.10 -14.91 9.72
N GLU A 36 -24.19 -15.68 9.15
CA GLU A 36 -24.41 -17.01 8.57
C GLU A 36 -23.49 -18.02 9.28
N GLY A 37 -24.02 -18.73 10.27
CA GLY A 37 -23.21 -19.58 11.15
C GLY A 37 -22.14 -18.75 11.87
N ASP A 38 -20.89 -19.18 11.80
CA ASP A 38 -19.75 -18.47 12.42
C ASP A 38 -19.18 -17.35 11.54
N TRP A 39 -19.90 -16.89 10.51
CA TRP A 39 -19.43 -15.84 9.60
C TRP A 39 -20.31 -14.60 9.64
N LYS A 40 -19.69 -13.45 9.84
CA LYS A 40 -20.31 -12.13 9.75
C LYS A 40 -19.83 -11.39 8.51
N ARG A 41 -20.76 -10.91 7.67
CA ARG A 41 -20.41 -10.12 6.48
C ARG A 41 -20.47 -8.63 6.79
N LEU A 42 -19.39 -7.88 6.51
CA LEU A 42 -19.42 -6.42 6.60
C LEU A 42 -20.51 -5.83 5.69
N ASN A 43 -21.25 -4.85 6.23
CA ASN A 43 -22.34 -4.20 5.52
C ASN A 43 -21.79 -3.36 4.37
N THR A 44 -22.47 -3.41 3.23
CA THR A 44 -22.13 -2.65 2.01
C THR A 44 -23.27 -1.70 1.64
N LEU A 45 -23.04 -0.76 0.72
CA LEU A 45 -24.14 0.05 0.19
C LEU A 45 -25.27 -0.80 -0.41
N MET A 46 -24.94 -1.94 -1.01
CA MET A 46 -25.91 -2.90 -1.53
C MET A 46 -26.72 -3.60 -0.41
N HIS A 47 -26.10 -3.86 0.75
CA HIS A 47 -26.80 -4.41 1.91
C HIS A 47 -27.97 -3.52 2.35
N TYR A 48 -27.73 -2.20 2.39
CA TYR A 48 -28.75 -1.20 2.70
C TYR A 48 -29.63 -0.80 1.51
N GLN A 49 -29.43 -1.40 0.33
CA GLN A 49 -30.14 -1.07 -0.91
C GLN A 49 -30.05 0.42 -1.30
N VAL A 50 -28.89 1.02 -1.04
CA VAL A 50 -28.63 2.42 -1.40
C VAL A 50 -28.65 2.54 -2.93
N SER A 51 -29.53 3.40 -3.44
CA SER A 51 -29.70 3.65 -4.87
C SER A 51 -28.70 4.66 -5.42
N ASP A 52 -28.53 4.65 -6.74
CA ASP A 52 -27.77 5.69 -7.44
C ASP A 52 -28.37 7.08 -7.17
N ARG A 53 -27.50 8.09 -7.10
CA ARG A 53 -27.84 9.50 -6.84
C ARG A 53 -28.54 9.76 -5.50
N CYS A 54 -28.42 8.86 -4.54
CA CYS A 54 -28.86 9.11 -3.17
C CYS A 54 -28.08 10.27 -2.54
N VAL A 55 -28.68 10.91 -1.53
CA VAL A 55 -28.02 11.95 -0.74
C VAL A 55 -27.45 11.32 0.51
N VAL A 56 -26.14 11.45 0.70
CA VAL A 56 -25.42 11.04 1.91
C VAL A 56 -24.73 12.23 2.54
N ALA A 57 -24.49 12.16 3.85
CA ALA A 57 -23.74 13.14 4.60
C ALA A 57 -22.76 12.46 5.55
N LEU A 58 -21.59 13.09 5.75
CA LEU A 58 -20.69 12.73 6.84
C LEU A 58 -21.05 13.62 8.04
N VAL A 59 -21.40 13.01 9.16
CA VAL A 59 -21.72 13.71 10.41
C VAL A 59 -20.74 13.28 11.50
N PRO A 60 -20.26 14.17 12.38
CA PRO A 60 -19.42 13.75 13.50
C PRO A 60 -20.16 12.74 14.37
N LYS A 61 -19.49 11.64 14.75
CA LYS A 61 -20.04 10.69 15.70
C LYS A 61 -20.36 11.42 16.98
N GLN A 62 -21.63 11.42 17.38
CA GLN A 62 -21.98 11.85 18.71
C GLN A 62 -21.49 10.77 19.66
N MET A 63 -20.41 11.06 20.41
CA MET A 63 -20.05 10.26 21.57
C MET A 63 -21.32 10.23 22.43
N SER A 64 -21.96 9.07 22.50
CA SER A 64 -22.97 8.86 23.52
C SER A 64 -22.25 9.03 24.84
N SER A 65 -22.46 10.18 25.48
CA SER A 65 -22.36 10.27 26.93
C SER A 65 -23.31 9.20 27.44
N SER A 66 -22.76 8.01 27.70
CA SER A 66 -23.47 6.93 28.33
C SER A 66 -24.17 7.50 29.54
N ALA A 67 -25.47 7.27 29.60
CA ALA A 67 -26.36 7.76 30.62
C ALA A 67 -25.69 7.62 32.00
N SER A 68 -25.63 8.74 32.71
CA SER A 68 -25.37 8.80 34.13
C SER A 68 -26.28 7.81 34.87
N PHE A 69 -25.72 6.69 35.30
CA PHE A 69 -26.25 5.86 36.38
C PHE A 69 -25.42 6.13 37.64
N PRO A 70 -26.01 6.64 38.73
CA PRO A 70 -25.26 6.94 39.94
C PRO A 70 -25.33 5.75 40.91
N ARG A 71 -24.28 4.93 40.98
CA ARG A 71 -23.94 4.03 42.11
C ARG A 71 -22.47 3.65 41.95
N SER A 72 -21.58 3.62 42.93
CA SER A 72 -21.57 3.89 44.37
C SER A 72 -20.10 3.86 44.81
N ILE A 73 -19.76 4.61 45.85
CA ILE A 73 -18.46 4.67 46.53
C ILE A 73 -17.81 3.28 46.73
N SER A 74 -16.58 3.10 46.25
CA SER A 74 -15.53 2.43 47.03
C SER A 74 -14.14 2.90 46.57
N ARG A 75 -13.41 3.44 47.54
CA ARG A 75 -12.02 3.88 47.52
C ARG A 75 -11.10 2.73 47.13
N TYR A 76 -10.10 2.99 46.29
CA TYR A 76 -8.67 2.73 46.55
C TYR A 76 -7.85 3.52 45.52
N ASP A 77 -7.21 4.57 45.99
CA ASP A 77 -6.17 5.36 45.32
C ASP A 77 -4.85 4.57 45.30
N VAL A 78 -4.22 4.40 44.14
CA VAL A 78 -2.75 4.40 43.99
C VAL A 78 -2.38 4.89 42.58
N PRO A 79 -1.48 5.88 42.42
CA PRO A 79 -1.11 6.44 41.13
C PRO A 79 0.13 5.75 40.54
N PHE A 80 0.05 5.27 39.30
CA PHE A 80 1.24 4.90 38.53
C PHE A 80 1.37 5.76 37.26
N ARG A 81 2.35 6.67 37.32
CA ARG A 81 3.02 7.30 36.19
C ARG A 81 3.75 6.23 35.37
N SER A 82 3.62 6.26 34.05
CA SER A 82 4.64 5.71 33.15
C SER A 82 4.68 6.52 31.84
N ASN A 83 5.90 6.98 31.53
CA ASN A 83 6.32 7.75 30.36
C ASN A 83 5.97 7.11 29.00
N PRO A 84 5.98 7.89 27.91
CA PRO A 84 5.88 7.38 26.55
C PRO A 84 7.23 6.88 26.05
N THR A 85 7.27 5.66 25.51
CA THR A 85 8.40 5.17 24.69
C THR A 85 7.91 4.72 23.33
N SER A 86 8.73 5.09 22.34
CA SER A 86 8.59 5.06 20.88
C SER A 86 8.17 3.72 20.25
N PRO A 87 7.74 3.76 18.97
CA PRO A 87 7.32 2.58 18.21
C PRO A 87 8.49 1.99 17.42
N ASP A 88 8.66 0.67 17.40
CA ASP A 88 9.32 -0.04 16.27
C ASP A 88 9.14 -1.57 16.30
N SER A 89 8.50 -2.10 15.26
CA SER A 89 8.94 -3.32 14.55
C SER A 89 8.10 -3.57 13.29
N PRO A 90 8.70 -3.56 12.08
CA PRO A 90 8.01 -3.71 10.81
C PRO A 90 8.12 -5.15 10.29
N HIS A 91 7.39 -6.07 10.89
CA HIS A 91 7.05 -7.34 10.25
C HIS A 91 5.63 -7.73 10.65
N SER A 92 4.64 -7.04 10.08
CA SER A 92 3.25 -7.50 10.18
C SER A 92 2.64 -7.61 8.80
N ARG A 93 2.38 -8.86 8.43
CA ARG A 93 1.62 -9.28 7.26
C ARG A 93 0.18 -8.79 7.45
N VAL A 94 -0.22 -7.73 6.75
CA VAL A 94 -1.61 -7.25 6.66
C VAL A 94 -2.17 -6.80 8.04
N PRO A 95 -3.02 -5.78 8.15
CA PRO A 95 -3.87 -5.68 9.32
C PRO A 95 -4.89 -6.82 9.17
N MET A 96 -4.56 -8.00 9.70
CA MET A 96 -5.61 -8.83 10.27
C MET A 96 -6.23 -7.96 11.34
N LEU A 97 -7.44 -7.45 11.06
CA LEU A 97 -8.36 -7.04 12.11
C LEU A 97 -8.34 -8.20 13.10
N THR A 98 -7.75 -7.97 14.27
CA THR A 98 -7.81 -8.91 15.37
C THR A 98 -9.27 -9.34 15.47
N PRO A 99 -9.59 -10.63 15.28
CA PRO A 99 -10.94 -11.06 15.55
C PRO A 99 -11.21 -10.64 16.99
N ASP A 100 -12.36 -10.03 17.23
CA ASP A 100 -12.91 -9.96 18.56
C ASP A 100 -13.11 -11.42 19.01
N MET A 101 -12.04 -11.98 19.58
CA MET A 101 -11.87 -13.39 19.89
C MET A 101 -12.80 -13.79 21.05
N GLU A 102 -13.56 -12.83 21.60
CA GLU A 102 -14.64 -13.05 22.55
C GLU A 102 -15.92 -13.60 21.89
N SER A 103 -16.13 -13.44 20.57
CA SER A 103 -17.39 -13.83 19.92
C SER A 103 -17.36 -15.13 19.11
N GLY A 104 -16.18 -15.63 18.73
CA GLY A 104 -16.04 -16.82 17.87
C GLY A 104 -16.47 -16.65 16.40
N VAL A 105 -16.99 -15.47 16.02
CA VAL A 105 -17.51 -15.18 14.67
C VAL A 105 -16.43 -14.54 13.80
N LYS A 106 -16.15 -15.15 12.63
CA LYS A 106 -15.19 -14.68 11.63
C LYS A 106 -15.81 -13.62 10.73
N VAL A 107 -15.10 -12.51 10.53
CA VAL A 107 -15.55 -11.40 9.67
C VAL A 107 -15.04 -11.56 8.23
N TRP A 108 -15.89 -11.26 7.25
CA TRP A 108 -15.52 -11.24 5.83
C TRP A 108 -16.25 -10.12 5.07
N HIS A 109 -15.76 -9.78 3.87
CA HIS A 109 -16.37 -8.72 3.05
C HIS A 109 -16.76 -9.22 1.64
N LEU A 110 -15.76 -9.37 0.76
CA LEU A 110 -15.98 -9.88 -0.61
C LEU A 110 -15.57 -11.34 -0.78
N VAL A 111 -14.58 -11.81 -0.03
CA VAL A 111 -14.04 -13.16 -0.10
C VAL A 111 -14.14 -13.80 1.28
N LYS A 112 -14.78 -14.98 1.37
CA LYS A 112 -14.73 -15.85 2.55
C LYS A 112 -13.49 -16.73 2.44
N ASN A 113 -12.45 -16.44 3.22
CA ASN A 113 -11.30 -17.33 3.32
C ASN A 113 -11.71 -18.54 4.17
N HIS A 114 -12.09 -19.66 3.56
CA HIS A 114 -12.21 -20.91 4.30
C HIS A 114 -10.80 -21.32 4.75
N ASP A 115 -10.62 -21.59 6.04
CA ASP A 115 -9.40 -22.26 6.50
C ASP A 115 -9.28 -23.57 5.71
N HIS A 116 -8.23 -23.67 4.91
CA HIS A 116 -8.04 -24.76 3.96
C HIS A 116 -7.91 -26.11 4.69
N GLY A 117 -9.03 -26.83 4.83
CA GLY A 117 -9.09 -28.21 5.29
C GLY A 117 -8.97 -29.26 4.18
N ASP A 118 -9.16 -28.90 2.90
CA ASP A 118 -9.11 -29.88 1.80
C ASP A 118 -8.36 -29.34 0.57
N GLN A 119 -7.04 -29.56 0.55
CA GLN A 119 -6.24 -29.49 -0.67
C GLN A 119 -6.33 -30.83 -1.41
N LYS A 120 -7.39 -31.07 -2.19
CA LYS A 120 -7.36 -32.18 -3.17
C LYS A 120 -7.92 -31.95 -4.57
N GLU A 121 -8.54 -30.81 -4.91
CA GLU A 121 -9.17 -30.65 -6.26
C GLU A 121 -8.85 -29.36 -7.05
N GLY A 122 -7.77 -28.63 -6.74
CA GLY A 122 -7.61 -27.25 -7.23
C GLY A 122 -6.71 -26.98 -8.45
N GLU A 123 -5.96 -27.94 -9.00
CA GLU A 123 -4.82 -27.59 -9.87
C GLU A 123 -5.20 -26.98 -11.24
N ARG A 124 -6.37 -27.35 -11.79
CA ARG A 124 -6.88 -26.79 -13.06
C ARG A 124 -7.68 -25.50 -12.89
N GLY A 125 -8.42 -25.35 -11.78
CA GLY A 125 -9.16 -24.13 -11.45
C GLY A 125 -8.23 -22.96 -11.09
N SER A 126 -7.13 -23.24 -10.39
CA SER A 126 -6.12 -22.23 -10.03
C SER A 126 -5.42 -21.60 -11.25
N LYS A 127 -5.14 -22.40 -12.29
CA LYS A 127 -4.48 -21.93 -13.54
C LYS A 127 -5.38 -21.02 -14.38
N MET A 128 -6.64 -21.40 -14.60
CA MET A 128 -7.58 -20.60 -15.41
C MET A 128 -7.95 -19.27 -14.72
N VAL A 129 -8.06 -19.30 -13.39
CA VAL A 129 -8.26 -18.11 -12.55
C VAL A 129 -7.04 -17.18 -12.62
N SER A 130 -5.82 -17.73 -12.65
CA SER A 130 -4.57 -16.96 -12.77
C SER A 130 -4.43 -16.23 -14.12
N GLU A 131 -4.89 -16.80 -15.23
CA GLU A 131 -4.86 -16.15 -16.56
C GLU A 131 -5.83 -14.95 -16.66
N ILE A 132 -7.03 -15.06 -16.09
CA ILE A 132 -7.99 -13.94 -15.99
C ILE A 132 -7.39 -12.80 -15.15
N TYR A 133 -6.67 -13.14 -14.08
CA TYR A 133 -5.98 -12.15 -13.25
C TYR A 133 -4.82 -11.49 -13.98
N LEU A 134 -4.04 -12.22 -14.79
CA LEU A 134 -2.94 -11.63 -15.54
C LEU A 134 -3.42 -10.56 -16.52
N THR A 135 -4.52 -10.82 -17.25
CA THR A 135 -5.09 -9.82 -18.17
C THR A 135 -5.53 -8.56 -17.44
N ARG A 136 -6.12 -8.69 -16.25
CA ARG A 136 -6.50 -7.54 -15.40
C ARG A 136 -5.28 -6.76 -14.90
N LEU A 137 -4.23 -7.47 -14.47
CA LEU A 137 -2.96 -6.86 -14.05
C LEU A 137 -2.32 -6.09 -15.21
N LEU A 138 -2.30 -6.67 -16.42
CA LEU A 138 -1.78 -6.01 -17.62
C LEU A 138 -2.61 -4.78 -17.99
N ALA A 139 -3.93 -4.82 -17.86
CA ALA A 139 -4.79 -3.66 -18.09
C ALA A 139 -4.46 -2.53 -17.09
N THR A 140 -4.33 -2.84 -15.79
CA THR A 140 -3.92 -1.85 -14.78
C THR A 140 -2.52 -1.30 -15.05
N LYS A 141 -1.56 -2.17 -15.40
CA LYS A 141 -0.20 -1.77 -15.79
C LYS A 141 -0.24 -0.81 -16.98
N GLY A 142 -1.01 -1.13 -18.02
CA GLY A 142 -1.18 -0.29 -19.21
C GLY A 142 -1.73 1.09 -18.87
N THR A 143 -2.74 1.17 -18.00
CA THR A 143 -3.29 2.46 -17.53
C THR A 143 -2.27 3.31 -16.76
N LEU A 144 -1.41 2.68 -15.97
CA LEU A 144 -0.41 3.38 -15.16
C LEU A 144 0.92 3.65 -15.89
N GLN A 145 1.12 3.06 -17.07
CA GLN A 145 2.40 3.01 -17.77
C GLN A 145 3.05 4.39 -17.92
N LYS A 146 2.32 5.36 -18.47
CA LYS A 146 2.83 6.72 -18.68
C LYS A 146 3.36 7.38 -17.40
N PHE A 147 2.66 7.20 -16.27
CA PHE A 147 3.08 7.79 -15.00
C PHE A 147 4.36 7.13 -14.45
N VAL A 148 4.54 5.84 -14.73
CA VAL A 148 5.78 5.12 -14.38
C VAL A 148 6.93 5.58 -15.26
N ASP A 149 6.70 5.71 -16.57
CA ASP A 149 7.69 6.21 -17.53
C ASP A 149 8.14 7.62 -17.16
N ASP A 150 7.20 8.55 -16.99
CA ASP A 150 7.48 9.95 -16.63
C ASP A 150 8.29 10.05 -15.32
N LEU A 151 7.97 9.20 -14.33
CA LEU A 151 8.71 9.13 -13.06
C LEU A 151 10.14 8.61 -13.28
N PHE A 152 10.31 7.49 -13.98
CA PHE A 152 11.62 6.87 -14.16
C PHE A 152 12.52 7.75 -15.02
N GLU A 153 11.99 8.32 -16.10
CA GLU A 153 12.71 9.26 -16.94
C GLU A 153 13.16 10.47 -16.12
N THR A 154 12.30 11.03 -15.27
CA THR A 154 12.68 12.15 -14.39
C THR A 154 13.77 11.75 -13.39
N LEU A 155 13.69 10.56 -12.79
CA LEU A 155 14.64 10.12 -11.76
C LEU A 155 16.02 9.75 -12.33
N PHE A 156 16.08 9.24 -13.56
CA PHE A 156 17.34 8.89 -14.24
C PHE A 156 17.91 10.04 -15.09
N SER A 157 17.14 11.09 -15.35
CA SER A 157 17.61 12.22 -16.17
C SER A 157 18.75 13.00 -15.53
N THR A 158 19.76 13.31 -16.34
CA THR A 158 20.85 14.24 -16.00
C THR A 158 20.44 15.72 -16.09
N VAL A 159 19.28 15.99 -16.67
CA VAL A 159 18.66 17.31 -16.81
C VAL A 159 17.17 17.17 -16.50
N CYS A 160 16.73 17.67 -15.35
CA CYS A 160 15.30 17.77 -15.04
C CYS A 160 14.84 19.20 -15.33
N TRP A 161 13.92 19.37 -16.28
CA TRP A 161 13.23 20.64 -16.56
C TRP A 161 14.16 21.84 -16.82
N GLY A 162 15.24 21.60 -17.59
CA GLY A 162 16.22 22.65 -17.92
C GLY A 162 17.17 23.03 -16.79
N SER A 163 17.10 22.34 -15.64
CA SER A 163 18.06 22.46 -14.53
C SER A 163 19.14 21.38 -14.60
N ALA A 164 20.37 21.73 -14.21
CA ALA A 164 21.48 20.79 -14.14
C ALA A 164 21.25 19.73 -13.04
N LEU A 165 21.90 18.56 -13.20
CA LEU A 165 21.91 17.49 -12.19
C LEU A 165 22.20 18.06 -10.79
N PRO A 166 21.46 17.63 -9.73
CA PRO A 166 21.74 18.07 -8.37
C PRO A 166 23.20 17.88 -7.99
N LEU A 167 23.84 18.95 -7.47
CA LEU A 167 25.27 18.98 -7.17
C LEU A 167 25.71 17.85 -6.24
N ALA A 168 24.86 17.47 -5.28
CA ALA A 168 25.14 16.37 -4.37
C ALA A 168 25.28 15.01 -5.09
N ILE A 169 24.48 14.77 -6.14
CA ILE A 169 24.56 13.54 -6.94
C ILE A 169 25.87 13.55 -7.74
N LYS A 170 26.14 14.66 -8.45
CA LYS A 170 27.39 14.80 -9.22
C LYS A 170 28.61 14.58 -8.34
N TYR A 171 28.69 15.29 -7.22
CA TYR A 171 29.81 15.20 -6.28
C TYR A 171 29.98 13.78 -5.72
N MET A 172 28.89 13.14 -5.29
CA MET A 172 28.95 11.78 -4.74
C MET A 172 29.42 10.77 -5.79
N PHE A 173 28.93 10.90 -7.03
CA PHE A 173 29.31 9.98 -8.11
C PHE A 173 30.76 10.18 -8.56
N ASP A 174 31.22 11.43 -8.64
CA ASP A 174 32.64 11.76 -8.90
C ASP A 174 33.54 11.19 -7.81
N PHE A 175 33.14 11.35 -6.54
CA PHE A 175 33.87 10.78 -5.41
C PHE A 175 33.99 9.26 -5.55
N LEU A 176 32.92 8.54 -5.92
CA LEU A 176 32.97 7.08 -6.10
C LEU A 176 33.90 6.68 -7.26
N ASP A 177 33.91 7.45 -8.35
CA ASP A 177 34.82 7.22 -9.48
C ASP A 177 36.28 7.45 -9.06
N GLU A 178 36.58 8.53 -8.32
CA GLU A 178 37.91 8.79 -7.77
C GLU A 178 38.37 7.69 -6.82
N GLN A 179 37.48 7.15 -5.98
CA GLN A 179 37.82 6.02 -5.11
C GLN A 179 38.12 4.76 -5.93
N ALA A 180 37.34 4.49 -6.98
CA ALA A 180 37.62 3.37 -7.87
C ALA A 180 38.99 3.52 -8.55
N ASP A 181 39.34 4.72 -9.02
CA ASP A 181 40.65 5.01 -9.62
C ASP A 181 41.80 4.82 -8.62
N LYS A 182 41.67 5.35 -7.39
CA LYS A 182 42.67 5.19 -6.31
C LYS A 182 42.95 3.73 -5.97
N HIS A 183 41.96 2.86 -6.11
CA HIS A 183 42.07 1.43 -5.84
C HIS A 183 42.33 0.58 -7.09
N GLY A 184 42.56 1.18 -8.27
CA GLY A 184 42.84 0.45 -9.52
C GLY A 184 41.64 -0.34 -10.06
N ILE A 185 40.42 0.04 -9.70
CA ILE A 185 39.18 -0.61 -10.12
C ILE A 185 38.70 0.02 -11.42
N HIS A 186 39.03 -0.60 -12.55
CA HIS A 186 38.62 -0.16 -13.89
C HIS A 186 37.37 -0.88 -14.42
N ASP A 187 36.85 -1.85 -13.67
CA ASP A 187 35.59 -2.52 -14.00
C ASP A 187 34.41 -1.56 -13.84
N MET A 188 33.72 -1.27 -14.95
CA MET A 188 32.58 -0.37 -15.00
C MET A 188 31.36 -0.94 -14.25
N ASP A 189 31.21 -2.26 -14.16
CA ASP A 189 30.10 -2.89 -13.45
C ASP A 189 30.21 -2.65 -11.94
N VAL A 190 31.44 -2.61 -11.41
CA VAL A 190 31.68 -2.28 -10.00
C VAL A 190 31.29 -0.83 -9.72
N ARG A 191 31.71 0.12 -10.57
CA ARG A 191 31.37 1.54 -10.43
C ARG A 191 29.87 1.78 -10.55
N HIS A 192 29.22 1.16 -11.54
CA HIS A 192 27.77 1.19 -11.69
C HIS A 192 27.07 0.63 -10.45
N THR A 193 27.53 -0.51 -9.93
CA THR A 193 26.97 -1.12 -8.72
C THR A 193 27.12 -0.20 -7.50
N TRP A 194 28.24 0.48 -7.34
CA TRP A 194 28.43 1.45 -6.24
C TRP A 194 27.45 2.62 -6.35
N LYS A 195 27.32 3.23 -7.54
CA LYS A 195 26.39 4.33 -7.80
C LYS A 195 24.94 3.90 -7.60
N SER A 196 24.56 2.72 -8.10
CA SER A 196 23.22 2.16 -7.92
C SER A 196 22.90 1.88 -6.44
N ASN A 197 23.86 1.33 -5.69
CA ASN A 197 23.69 1.05 -4.27
C ASN A 197 23.70 2.30 -3.39
N CYS A 198 24.30 3.41 -3.82
CA CYS A 198 24.36 4.61 -2.98
C CYS A 198 23.11 5.47 -3.10
N LEU A 199 22.50 5.56 -4.30
CA LEU A 199 21.39 6.47 -4.56
C LEU A 199 20.08 5.77 -4.96
N PRO A 200 19.92 5.21 -6.17
CA PRO A 200 18.62 4.72 -6.61
C PRO A 200 18.08 3.61 -5.71
N LEU A 201 18.92 2.65 -5.30
CA LEU A 201 18.49 1.51 -4.48
C LEU A 201 18.24 1.84 -3.00
N ARG A 202 18.71 3.01 -2.52
CA ARG A 202 18.58 3.42 -1.11
C ARG A 202 17.59 4.56 -0.93
N PHE A 203 17.77 5.62 -1.69
CA PHE A 203 16.94 6.81 -1.60
C PHE A 203 15.68 6.67 -2.46
N TRP A 204 15.83 6.47 -3.77
CA TRP A 204 14.69 6.52 -4.69
C TRP A 204 13.70 5.39 -4.48
N VAL A 205 14.17 4.15 -4.32
CA VAL A 205 13.30 3.02 -3.96
C VAL A 205 12.48 3.31 -2.71
N ASN A 206 13.08 3.96 -1.70
CA ASN A 206 12.39 4.26 -0.46
C ASN A 206 11.32 5.34 -0.66
N VAL A 207 11.62 6.39 -1.43
CA VAL A 207 10.65 7.45 -1.78
C VAL A 207 9.49 6.90 -2.63
N ILE A 208 9.79 6.05 -3.62
CA ILE A 208 8.77 5.40 -4.47
C ILE A 208 7.83 4.53 -3.62
N LYS A 209 8.38 3.72 -2.70
CA LYS A 209 7.59 2.88 -1.81
C LYS A 209 6.84 3.67 -0.75
N ASN A 210 7.38 4.80 -0.32
CA ASN A 210 6.87 5.58 0.80
C ASN A 210 6.62 7.05 0.40
N PRO A 211 5.66 7.31 -0.49
CA PRO A 211 5.32 8.67 -0.90
C PRO A 211 4.87 9.55 0.27
N GLN A 212 4.41 8.95 1.38
CA GLN A 212 4.07 9.68 2.61
C GLN A 212 5.28 10.36 3.31
N PHE A 213 6.52 10.03 2.91
CA PHE A 213 7.71 10.77 3.35
C PHE A 213 7.83 12.14 2.70
N VAL A 214 7.21 12.33 1.54
CA VAL A 214 7.27 13.57 0.76
C VAL A 214 5.93 14.30 0.81
N PHE A 215 4.83 13.57 0.84
CA PHE A 215 3.47 14.11 0.74
C PHE A 215 2.63 13.78 1.98
N ASP A 216 1.79 14.72 2.41
CA ASP A 216 0.80 14.48 3.47
C ASP A 216 -0.41 13.71 2.92
N ILE A 217 -0.24 12.38 2.82
CA ILE A 217 -1.20 11.42 2.28
C ILE A 217 -1.27 10.15 3.15
N HIS A 218 -2.41 9.46 3.08
CA HIS A 218 -2.52 8.09 3.60
C HIS A 218 -2.25 7.06 2.51
N LYS A 219 -1.28 6.19 2.75
CA LYS A 219 -0.98 5.05 1.89
C LYS A 219 -1.77 3.83 2.34
N SER A 220 -2.73 3.40 1.53
CA SER A 220 -3.47 2.16 1.76
C SER A 220 -2.60 0.91 1.51
N SER A 221 -3.01 -0.24 2.04
CA SER A 221 -2.29 -1.51 1.83
C SER A 221 -2.23 -1.92 0.35
N ILE A 222 -3.30 -1.69 -0.41
CA ILE A 222 -3.31 -1.98 -1.86
C ILE A 222 -2.37 -1.04 -2.62
N THR A 223 -2.33 0.25 -2.25
CA THR A 223 -1.39 1.21 -2.83
C THR A 223 0.06 0.81 -2.54
N ASP A 224 0.35 0.37 -1.30
CA ASP A 224 1.67 -0.14 -0.92
C ASP A 224 2.11 -1.36 -1.74
N ALA A 225 1.19 -2.30 -1.98
CA ALA A 225 1.45 -3.46 -2.82
C ALA A 225 1.75 -3.06 -4.29
N CYS A 226 0.96 -2.13 -4.86
CA CYS A 226 1.20 -1.62 -6.22
C CYS A 226 2.55 -0.88 -6.33
N LEU A 227 2.86 0.01 -5.38
CA LEU A 227 4.13 0.75 -5.36
C LEU A 227 5.32 -0.17 -5.15
N SER A 228 5.15 -1.29 -4.44
CA SER A 228 6.19 -2.30 -4.29
C SER A 228 6.54 -2.99 -5.61
N VAL A 229 5.55 -3.20 -6.50
CA VAL A 229 5.81 -3.72 -7.86
C VAL A 229 6.60 -2.70 -8.68
N VAL A 230 6.19 -1.42 -8.67
CA VAL A 230 6.89 -0.34 -9.38
C VAL A 230 8.32 -0.17 -8.85
N ALA A 231 8.50 -0.18 -7.53
CA ALA A 231 9.82 -0.09 -6.92
C ALA A 231 10.70 -1.30 -7.27
N GLN A 232 10.13 -2.50 -7.36
CA GLN A 232 10.88 -3.67 -7.83
C GLN A 232 11.34 -3.51 -9.28
N THR A 233 10.46 -3.02 -10.16
CA THR A 233 10.85 -2.71 -11.55
C THR A 233 11.95 -1.66 -11.63
N PHE A 234 11.90 -0.63 -10.78
CA PHE A 234 12.96 0.38 -10.67
C PHE A 234 14.29 -0.26 -10.23
N MET A 235 14.27 -1.14 -9.22
CA MET A 235 15.45 -1.88 -8.77
C MET A 235 16.04 -2.77 -9.87
N ASP A 236 15.18 -3.51 -10.58
CA ASP A 236 15.59 -4.40 -11.68
C ASP A 236 16.24 -3.62 -12.84
N SER A 237 15.81 -2.38 -13.04
CA SER A 237 16.38 -1.46 -14.05
C SER A 237 17.78 -0.95 -13.67
N CYS A 238 18.13 -0.97 -12.38
CA CYS A 238 19.47 -0.59 -11.88
C CYS A 238 20.43 -1.78 -11.75
N SER A 239 20.00 -3.00 -12.10
CA SER A 239 20.83 -4.20 -11.98
C SER A 239 21.65 -4.46 -13.25
N THR A 240 22.91 -4.86 -13.10
CA THR A 240 23.75 -5.34 -14.23
C THR A 240 23.39 -6.77 -14.65
N SER A 241 22.65 -7.52 -13.82
CA SER A 241 22.28 -8.91 -14.13
C SER A 241 21.27 -9.00 -15.26
N GLU A 242 21.40 -10.01 -16.12
CA GLU A 242 20.37 -10.34 -17.11
C GLU A 242 19.04 -10.72 -16.46
N HIS A 243 17.95 -10.24 -17.06
CA HIS A 243 16.61 -10.53 -16.59
C HIS A 243 16.16 -11.91 -17.11
N ARG A 244 16.48 -12.98 -16.37
CA ARG A 244 16.06 -14.34 -16.71
C ARG A 244 14.62 -14.59 -16.30
N LEU A 245 13.74 -14.72 -17.30
CA LEU A 245 12.34 -15.09 -17.12
C LEU A 245 12.16 -16.58 -17.38
N GLY A 246 11.51 -17.25 -16.45
CA GLY A 246 11.13 -18.67 -16.54
C GLY A 246 9.65 -18.87 -16.23
N LYS A 247 9.16 -20.09 -16.43
CA LYS A 247 7.76 -20.44 -16.14
C LYS A 247 7.36 -20.23 -14.67
N ASP A 248 8.34 -20.28 -13.76
CA ASP A 248 8.15 -20.08 -12.32
C ASP A 248 8.41 -18.63 -11.88
N SER A 249 8.62 -17.71 -12.82
CA SER A 249 8.80 -16.30 -12.48
C SER A 249 7.49 -15.71 -11.94
N PRO A 250 7.53 -14.96 -10.83
CA PRO A 250 6.35 -14.29 -10.30
C PRO A 250 5.68 -13.42 -11.36
N SER A 251 4.35 -13.38 -11.39
CA SER A 251 3.60 -12.59 -12.37
C SER A 251 3.99 -11.11 -12.36
N THR A 252 4.40 -10.57 -11.21
CA THR A 252 4.91 -9.20 -11.05
C THR A 252 6.20 -8.94 -11.83
N LYS A 253 7.09 -9.94 -11.97
CA LYS A 253 8.28 -9.85 -12.84
C LYS A 253 7.92 -9.86 -14.32
N LEU A 254 6.85 -10.57 -14.69
CA LEU A 254 6.38 -10.61 -16.08
C LEU A 254 5.72 -9.31 -16.54
N LEU A 255 5.15 -8.51 -15.63
CA LEU A 255 4.41 -7.29 -15.99
C LEU A 255 5.28 -6.26 -16.71
N TYR A 256 6.51 -6.05 -16.24
CA TYR A 256 7.45 -5.04 -16.77
C TYR A 256 8.66 -5.65 -17.49
N ALA A 257 8.66 -6.97 -17.70
CA ALA A 257 9.72 -7.71 -18.36
C ALA A 257 10.21 -7.07 -19.68
N LYS A 258 9.28 -6.55 -20.49
CA LYS A 258 9.59 -5.94 -21.79
C LYS A 258 10.11 -4.51 -21.68
N ASP A 259 9.82 -3.83 -20.59
CA ASP A 259 10.18 -2.42 -20.38
C ASP A 259 11.54 -2.29 -19.67
N ILE A 260 11.92 -3.27 -18.83
CA ILE A 260 13.20 -3.26 -18.09
C ILE A 260 14.42 -3.01 -18.99
N PRO A 261 14.60 -3.65 -20.16
CA PRO A 261 15.74 -3.35 -21.04
C PRO A 261 15.78 -1.90 -21.49
N HIS A 262 14.62 -1.26 -21.68
CA HIS A 262 14.54 0.16 -22.03
C HIS A 262 14.92 1.05 -20.85
N TYR A 263 14.45 0.73 -19.64
CA TYR A 263 14.83 1.49 -18.45
C TYR A 263 16.32 1.32 -18.11
N LYS A 264 16.91 0.14 -18.32
CA LYS A 264 18.36 -0.06 -18.15
C LYS A 264 19.18 0.89 -19.01
N SER A 265 18.76 1.12 -20.26
CA SER A 265 19.47 2.06 -21.14
C SER A 265 19.32 3.53 -20.70
N TRP A 266 18.31 3.87 -19.88
CA TRP A 266 18.25 5.18 -19.23
C TRP A 266 19.21 5.30 -18.06
N VAL A 267 19.41 4.22 -17.30
CA VAL A 267 20.36 4.19 -16.17
C VAL A 267 21.81 4.24 -16.65
N GLU A 268 22.11 3.61 -17.79
CA GLU A 268 23.44 3.57 -18.39
C GLU A 268 23.85 4.89 -19.09
N ARG A 269 22.91 5.82 -19.30
CA ARG A 269 23.09 7.06 -20.06
C ARG A 269 23.73 8.18 -19.24
#